data_AF-A0A2D6FIQ2-F1
#
_entry.id   AF-A0A2D6FIQ2-F1
#
_cell.length_a   1.000
_cell.length_b   1.000
_cell.length_c   1.000
_cell.angle_alpha   90.00
_cell.angle_beta   90.00
_cell.angle_gamma   90.00
#
_symmetry.space_group_name_H-M   'P 1'
#
loop_
_entity.id
_entity.type
_entity.pdbx_description
1 polymer ?
#
loop_
_entity_poly.entity_id
_entity_poly.type
_entity_poly.pdbx_seq_one_letter_code
_entity_poly.pdbx_strand_id
1 'polypeptide(L)'
;MHQTAMAGLFQPLIQLLQPRIERQLVSQCRQLAEQALDGVADEIAPKSWLNSAVEQPCRTLARPVSECLIRETSRSGRELGVLTELLRGKVGDDAAVVIQRCLASLTGLPQSSLKQIPVQELMERLRQ
;
A
#
# COMPACT_ATOMS: atom_id res chain seq x y z
N MET A 1 6.47 -13.31 -27.27
CA MET A 1 6.63 -11.84 -27.43
C MET A 1 7.24 -11.31 -26.14
N HIS A 2 8.55 -11.00 -26.13
CA HIS A 2 9.20 -10.41 -24.95
C HIS A 2 8.87 -8.92 -24.93
N GLN A 3 7.96 -8.51 -24.05
CA GLN A 3 7.75 -7.09 -23.77
C GLN A 3 8.97 -6.59 -23.00
N THR A 4 9.82 -5.82 -23.66
CA THR A 4 10.76 -4.93 -22.99
C THR A 4 9.92 -3.99 -22.15
N ALA A 5 9.81 -4.29 -20.86
CA ALA A 5 9.27 -3.36 -19.89
C ALA A 5 10.11 -2.08 -20.02
N MET A 6 9.53 -1.05 -20.63
CA MET A 6 10.05 0.31 -20.51
C MET A 6 9.94 0.63 -19.03
N ALA A 7 10.98 0.29 -18.26
CA ALA A 7 11.13 0.81 -16.92
C ALA A 7 11.09 2.32 -17.10
N GLY A 8 10.04 2.95 -16.58
CA GLY A 8 9.89 4.39 -16.73
C GLY A 8 11.08 5.07 -16.07
N LEU A 9 11.40 6.27 -16.57
CA LEU A 9 12.65 6.99 -16.28
C LEU A 9 13.03 7.02 -14.78
N PHE A 10 12.03 7.04 -13.90
CA PHE A 10 12.22 7.17 -12.45
C PHE A 10 12.24 5.84 -11.69
N GLN A 11 12.14 4.68 -12.36
CA GLN A 11 12.08 3.38 -11.71
C GLN A 11 13.25 3.11 -10.75
N PRO A 12 14.52 3.42 -11.10
CA PRO A 12 15.63 3.24 -10.15
C PRO A 12 15.48 4.13 -8.90
N LEU A 13 15.00 5.36 -9.06
CA LEU A 13 14.78 6.28 -7.94
C LEU A 13 13.68 5.75 -7.01
N ILE A 14 12.59 5.24 -7.57
CA ILE A 14 11.47 4.68 -6.80
C ILE A 14 11.90 3.42 -6.04
N GLN A 15 12.75 2.58 -6.63
CA GLN A 15 13.29 1.38 -5.95
C GLN A 15 14.10 1.74 -4.70
N LEU A 16 14.85 2.85 -4.71
CA LEU A 16 15.57 3.33 -3.51
C LEU A 16 14.61 3.70 -2.36
N LEU A 17 13.35 4.01 -2.68
CA LEU A 17 12.32 4.31 -1.68
C LEU A 17 11.70 3.04 -1.08
N GLN A 18 11.92 1.86 -1.66
CA GLN A 18 11.27 0.61 -1.22
C GLN A 18 11.40 0.36 0.29
N PRO A 19 12.59 0.44 0.93
CA PRO A 19 12.69 0.19 2.37
C PRO A 19 11.89 1.20 3.21
N ARG A 20 11.74 2.43 2.72
CA ARG A 20 10.91 3.46 3.37
C ARG A 20 9.43 3.16 3.20
N ILE A 21 9.01 2.72 2.01
CA ILE A 21 7.63 2.30 1.72
C ILE A 21 7.25 1.11 2.60
N GLU A 22 8.10 0.09 2.69
CA GLU A 22 7.87 -1.09 3.53
C GLU A 22 7.68 -0.71 5.01
N ARG A 23 8.53 0.16 5.57
CA ARG A 23 8.37 0.65 6.96
C ARG A 23 7.05 1.37 7.17
N GLN A 24 6.64 2.20 6.21
CA GLN A 24 5.36 2.90 6.26
C GLN A 24 4.19 1.91 6.24
N LEU A 25 4.25 0.91 5.36
CA LEU A 25 3.22 -0.13 5.24
C LEU A 25 3.09 -0.95 6.53
N VAL A 26 4.21 -1.35 7.15
CA VAL A 26 4.19 -2.05 8.44
C VAL A 26 3.53 -1.18 9.52
N SER A 27 3.91 0.10 9.60
CA SER A 27 3.35 1.02 10.60
C SER A 27 1.84 1.18 10.43
N GLN A 28 1.37 1.40 9.19
CA GLN A 28 -0.05 1.59 8.90
C GLN A 28 -0.83 0.30 9.12
N CYS A 29 -0.32 -0.85 8.64
CA CYS A 29 -0.92 -2.16 8.88
C CYS A 29 -1.12 -2.44 10.39
N ARG A 30 -0.10 -2.13 11.20
CA ARG A 30 -0.19 -2.31 12.65
C ARG A 30 -1.26 -1.41 13.26
N GLN A 31 -1.27 -0.12 12.90
CA GLN A 31 -2.29 0.82 13.37
C GLN A 31 -3.72 0.34 13.04
N LEU A 32 -3.93 -0.16 11.81
CA LEU A 32 -5.22 -0.68 11.38
C LEU A 32 -5.62 -1.95 12.12
N ALA A 33 -4.67 -2.86 12.35
CA ALA A 33 -4.93 -4.07 13.11
C ALA A 33 -5.23 -3.75 14.58
N GLU A 34 -4.50 -2.80 15.19
CA GLU A 34 -4.77 -2.33 16.55
C GLU A 34 -6.18 -1.71 16.65
N GLN A 35 -6.56 -0.84 15.69
CA GLN A 35 -7.91 -0.25 15.63
C GLN A 35 -9.00 -1.30 15.43
N ALA A 36 -8.78 -2.29 14.56
CA ALA A 36 -9.76 -3.33 14.26
C ALA A 36 -9.95 -4.33 15.41
N LEU A 37 -8.94 -4.48 16.27
CA LEU A 37 -8.96 -5.38 17.42
C LEU A 37 -9.27 -4.64 18.73
N ASP A 38 -9.41 -3.31 18.69
CA ASP A 38 -9.79 -2.49 19.83
C ASP A 38 -11.18 -2.92 20.32
N GLY A 39 -11.30 -3.26 21.60
CA GLY A 39 -12.51 -3.85 22.20
C GLY A 39 -12.59 -5.39 22.19
N VAL A 40 -11.87 -6.09 21.30
CA VAL A 40 -11.74 -7.58 21.34
C VAL A 40 -10.51 -7.99 22.17
N ALA A 41 -9.46 -7.16 22.13
CA ALA A 41 -8.19 -7.42 22.80
C ALA A 41 -8.29 -7.40 24.33
N ASP A 42 -9.07 -6.49 24.92
CA ASP A 42 -9.13 -6.29 26.38
C ASP A 42 -9.68 -7.51 27.14
N GLU A 43 -10.47 -8.37 26.50
CA GLU A 43 -11.05 -9.57 27.12
C GLU A 43 -10.21 -10.85 26.92
N ILE A 44 -9.29 -10.88 25.95
CA ILE A 44 -8.69 -12.13 25.46
C ILE A 44 -7.16 -12.18 25.65
N ALA A 45 -6.44 -11.07 25.53
CA ALA A 45 -4.99 -11.06 25.67
C ALA A 45 -4.39 -9.68 26.01
N PRO A 46 -3.22 -9.62 26.67
CA PRO A 46 -2.50 -8.36 26.86
C PRO A 46 -2.20 -7.67 25.53
N LYS A 47 -2.40 -6.35 25.46
CA LYS A 47 -2.10 -5.51 24.27
C LYS A 47 -0.68 -5.72 23.72
N SER A 48 0.29 -6.03 24.59
CA SER A 48 1.66 -6.36 24.20
C SER A 48 1.77 -7.62 23.34
N TRP A 49 0.96 -8.65 23.62
CA TRP A 49 0.91 -9.87 22.82
C TRP A 49 0.29 -9.61 21.45
N LEU A 50 -0.77 -8.80 21.40
CA LEU A 50 -1.39 -8.38 20.15
C LEU A 50 -0.39 -7.67 19.23
N ASN A 51 0.38 -6.74 19.79
CA ASN A 51 1.39 -6.00 19.03
C ASN A 51 2.43 -6.95 18.39
N SER A 52 2.90 -7.96 19.12
CA SER A 52 3.82 -8.96 18.60
C SER A 52 3.16 -9.92 17.59
N ALA A 53 1.89 -10.29 17.80
CA ALA A 53 1.14 -11.17 16.91
C ALA A 53 0.85 -10.51 15.54
N VAL A 54 0.68 -9.18 15.52
CA VAL A 54 0.39 -8.40 14.30
C VAL A 54 1.66 -8.01 13.54
N GLU A 55 2.78 -7.80 14.23
CA GLU A 55 4.00 -7.26 13.60
C GLU A 55 4.53 -8.16 12.47
N GLN A 56 4.63 -9.46 12.71
CA GLN A 56 5.19 -10.38 11.71
C GLN A 56 4.29 -10.48 10.45
N PRO A 57 2.96 -10.66 10.55
CA PRO A 57 2.06 -10.56 9.41
C PRO A 57 2.20 -9.25 8.64
N CYS A 58 2.27 -8.10 9.33
CA CYS A 58 2.43 -6.80 8.66
C CYS A 58 3.76 -6.70 7.90
N ARG A 59 4.85 -7.23 8.44
CA ARG A 59 6.15 -7.33 7.74
C ARG A 59 6.08 -8.23 6.52
N THR A 60 5.42 -9.39 6.65
CA THR A 60 5.22 -10.33 5.54
C THR A 60 4.39 -9.72 4.41
N LEU A 61 3.39 -8.90 4.73
CA LEU A 61 2.57 -8.19 3.74
C LEU A 61 3.28 -7.00 3.10
N ALA A 62 4.14 -6.30 3.84
CA ALA A 62 4.73 -5.04 3.39
C ALA A 62 5.54 -5.19 2.08
N ARG A 63 6.36 -6.25 1.98
CA ARG A 63 7.22 -6.49 0.81
C ARG A 63 6.46 -6.73 -0.51
N PRO A 64 5.54 -7.70 -0.61
CA PRO A 64 4.80 -7.91 -1.86
C PRO A 64 3.96 -6.69 -2.24
N VAL A 65 3.44 -5.94 -1.25
CA VAL A 65 2.70 -4.70 -1.49
C VAL A 65 3.61 -3.59 -2.02
N SER A 66 4.78 -3.37 -1.42
CA SER A 66 5.72 -2.36 -1.91
C SER A 66 6.23 -2.68 -3.32
N GLU A 67 6.60 -3.93 -3.58
CA GLU A 67 7.02 -4.38 -4.92
C GLU A 67 5.93 -4.15 -5.96
N CYS A 68 4.68 -4.37 -5.56
CA CYS A 68 3.51 -4.16 -6.39
C CYS A 68 3.23 -2.68 -6.68
N LEU A 69 3.27 -1.81 -5.67
CA LEU A 69 3.11 -0.37 -5.83
C LEU A 69 4.19 0.21 -6.75
N ILE A 70 5.46 -0.18 -6.55
CA ILE A 70 6.58 0.29 -7.38
C ILE A 70 6.41 -0.17 -8.82
N ARG A 71 6.11 -1.45 -9.03
CA ARG A 71 5.88 -2.03 -10.37
C ARG A 71 4.72 -1.34 -11.09
N GLU A 72 3.58 -1.15 -10.43
CA GLU A 72 2.40 -0.53 -11.07
C GLU A 72 2.56 0.98 -11.26
N THR A 73 3.30 1.66 -10.38
CA THR A 73 3.71 3.05 -10.61
C THR A 73 4.50 3.16 -11.91
N SER A 74 5.49 2.28 -12.13
CA SER A 74 6.28 2.36 -13.35
C SER A 74 5.57 1.89 -14.60
N ARG A 75 4.88 0.74 -14.51
CA ARG A 75 4.12 0.17 -15.62
C ARG A 75 3.03 1.12 -16.13
N SER A 76 2.52 2.00 -15.28
CA SER A 76 1.48 2.97 -15.63
C SER A 76 2.01 4.29 -16.18
N GLY A 77 3.32 4.55 -16.13
CA GLY A 77 3.90 5.84 -16.52
C GLY A 77 3.48 7.00 -15.60
N ARG A 78 3.05 6.70 -14.36
CA ARG A 78 2.52 7.68 -13.39
C ARG A 78 3.54 8.09 -12.34
N GLU A 79 4.82 7.77 -12.54
CA GLU A 79 5.89 8.02 -11.56
C GLU A 79 5.92 9.47 -11.06
N LEU A 80 5.93 10.43 -11.99
CA LEU A 80 6.02 11.85 -11.66
C LEU A 80 4.77 12.34 -10.91
N GLY A 81 3.60 11.87 -11.32
CA GLY A 81 2.32 12.17 -10.68
C GLY A 81 2.28 11.67 -9.24
N VAL A 82 2.57 10.38 -9.04
CA VAL A 82 2.67 9.76 -7.71
C VAL A 82 3.69 10.48 -6.84
N LEU A 83 4.88 10.80 -7.35
CA LEU A 83 5.90 11.54 -6.60
C LEU A 83 5.40 12.93 -6.19
N THR A 84 4.73 13.65 -7.08
CA THR A 84 4.18 14.98 -6.80
C THR A 84 3.07 14.93 -5.75
N GLU A 85 2.20 13.92 -5.81
CA GLU A 85 1.14 13.69 -4.82
C GLU A 85 1.71 13.37 -3.43
N LEU A 86 2.73 12.51 -3.37
CA LEU A 86 3.45 12.19 -2.14
C LEU A 86 4.12 13.41 -1.52
N LEU A 87 4.76 14.27 -2.33
CA LEU A 87 5.36 15.53 -1.86
C LEU A 87 4.31 16.49 -1.28
N ARG A 88 3.08 16.45 -1.80
CA ARG A 88 1.93 17.19 -1.27
C ARG A 88 1.25 16.49 -0.07
N GLY A 89 1.75 15.33 0.34
CA GLY A 89 1.22 14.57 1.48
C GLY A 89 -0.16 13.96 1.26
N LYS A 90 -0.59 13.77 0.00
CA LYS A 90 -1.94 13.27 -0.34
C LYS A 90 -1.90 12.10 -1.32
N VAL A 91 -2.99 11.34 -1.35
CA VAL A 91 -3.27 10.34 -2.39
C VAL A 91 -4.15 11.03 -3.43
N GLY A 92 -3.62 11.29 -4.62
CA GLY A 92 -4.41 11.86 -5.73
C GLY A 92 -4.80 10.79 -6.74
N ASP A 93 -5.13 11.22 -7.95
CA ASP A 93 -5.66 10.35 -9.01
C ASP A 93 -4.60 9.36 -9.51
N ASP A 94 -3.33 9.76 -9.54
CA ASP A 94 -2.24 8.89 -9.99
C ASP A 94 -1.99 7.76 -9.00
N ALA A 95 -1.85 8.09 -7.72
CA ALA A 95 -1.67 7.10 -6.66
C ALA A 95 -2.91 6.20 -6.52
N ALA A 96 -4.13 6.73 -6.65
CA ALA A 96 -5.35 5.93 -6.57
C ALA A 96 -5.40 4.83 -7.64
N VAL A 97 -5.04 5.15 -8.89
CA VAL A 97 -4.98 4.15 -9.98
C VAL A 97 -3.92 3.08 -9.71
N VAL A 98 -2.75 3.49 -9.21
CA VAL A 98 -1.67 2.55 -8.85
C VAL A 98 -2.14 1.60 -7.74
N ILE A 99 -2.77 2.13 -6.69
CA ILE A 99 -3.29 1.35 -5.57
C ILE A 99 -4.34 0.36 -6.05
N GLN A 100 -5.30 0.78 -6.88
CA GLN A 100 -6.33 -0.11 -7.43
C GLN A 100 -5.74 -1.23 -8.28
N ARG A 101 -4.77 -0.93 -9.15
CA ARG A 101 -4.09 -1.94 -9.96
C ARG A 101 -3.31 -2.92 -9.09
N CYS A 102 -2.68 -2.40 -8.04
CA CYS A 102 -1.95 -3.24 -7.12
C CYS A 102 -2.86 -4.18 -6.32
N LEU A 103 -3.97 -3.67 -5.80
CA LEU A 103 -4.99 -4.48 -5.13
C LEU A 103 -5.54 -5.57 -6.06
N ALA A 104 -5.87 -5.25 -7.32
CA ALA A 104 -6.29 -6.25 -8.31
C ALA A 104 -5.23 -7.33 -8.50
N SER A 105 -3.95 -6.93 -8.64
CA SER A 105 -2.84 -7.86 -8.82
C SER A 105 -2.62 -8.78 -7.61
N LEU A 106 -2.79 -8.28 -6.39
CA LEU A 106 -2.53 -9.05 -5.16
C LEU A 106 -3.69 -9.97 -4.78
N THR A 107 -4.93 -9.57 -5.10
CA THR A 107 -6.14 -10.32 -4.73
C THR A 107 -6.66 -11.22 -5.84
N GLY A 108 -6.16 -11.06 -7.07
CA GLY A 108 -6.71 -11.71 -8.26
C GLY A 108 -8.08 -11.16 -8.69
N LEU A 109 -8.54 -10.06 -8.07
CA LEU A 109 -9.82 -9.44 -8.41
C LEU A 109 -9.74 -8.67 -9.74
N PRO A 110 -10.85 -8.61 -10.52
CA PRO A 110 -10.90 -7.78 -11.71
C PRO A 110 -10.71 -6.30 -11.37
N GLN A 111 -9.95 -5.56 -12.18
CA GLN A 111 -9.79 -4.10 -11.99
C GLN A 111 -11.13 -3.36 -12.04
N SER A 112 -12.10 -3.85 -12.84
CA SER A 112 -13.46 -3.29 -12.90
C SER A 112 -14.19 -3.37 -11.57
N SER A 113 -13.95 -4.41 -10.76
CA SER A 113 -14.56 -4.60 -9.45
C SER A 113 -14.03 -3.60 -8.42
N LEU A 114 -12.82 -3.07 -8.62
CA LEU A 114 -12.19 -2.12 -7.69
C LEU A 114 -12.45 -0.65 -8.07
N LYS A 115 -13.04 -0.37 -9.25
CA LYS A 115 -13.42 0.99 -9.67
C LYS A 115 -14.41 1.66 -8.72
N GLN A 116 -15.18 0.85 -7.99
CA GLN A 116 -16.18 1.33 -7.03
C GLN A 116 -15.61 1.57 -5.64
N ILE A 117 -14.32 1.27 -5.40
CA ILE A 117 -13.69 1.52 -4.11
C ILE A 117 -13.20 2.97 -4.10
N PRO A 118 -13.77 3.85 -3.26
CA PRO A 118 -13.30 5.21 -3.10
C PRO A 118 -12.00 5.18 -2.30
N VAL A 119 -10.88 4.93 -2.98
CA VAL A 119 -9.55 4.78 -2.33
C VAL A 119 -9.20 6.02 -1.51
N GLN A 120 -9.57 7.21 -1.97
CA GLN A 120 -9.35 8.45 -1.22
C GLN A 120 -10.15 8.46 0.09
N GLU A 121 -11.43 8.12 0.05
CA GLU A 121 -12.28 8.04 1.25
C GLU A 121 -11.80 6.95 2.21
N LEU A 122 -11.35 5.81 1.68
CA LEU A 122 -10.73 4.75 2.47
C LEU A 122 -9.49 5.31 3.19
N MET A 123 -8.58 5.95 2.46
CA MET A 123 -7.35 6.53 3.04
C MET A 123 -7.62 7.65 4.05
N GLU A 124 -8.70 8.41 3.89
CA GLU A 124 -9.14 9.41 4.87
C GLU A 124 -9.64 8.76 6.16
N ARG A 125 -10.45 7.70 6.05
CA ARG A 125 -10.92 6.93 7.22
C ARG A 125 -9.78 6.27 7.97
N LEU A 126 -8.79 5.74 7.26
CA LEU A 126 -7.62 5.09 7.86
C LEU A 126 -6.63 6.09 8.51
N ARG A 127 -6.77 7.40 8.23
CA ARG A 127 -5.96 8.46 8.86
C ARG A 127 -6.56 8.90 10.21
N GLN A 128 -7.86 8.70 10.43
CA GLN A 128 -8.57 8.99 11.68
C GLN A 128 -8.25 7.93 12.74
#